data_AF-A0A4X2L0S9-F1
#
_entry.id   AF-A0A4X2L0S9-F1
#
_cell.length_a   1.000
_cell.length_b   1.000
_cell.length_c   1.000
_cell.angle_alpha   90.00
_cell.angle_beta   90.00
_cell.angle_gamma   90.00
#
_symmetry.space_group_name_H-M   'P 1'
#
loop_
_entity.id
_entity.type
_entity.pdbx_description
1 polymer ?
#
loop_
_entity_poly.entity_id
_entity_poly.type
_entity_poly.pdbx_seq_one_letter_code
_entity_poly.pdbx_strand_id
1 'polypeptide(L)'
;MVSILTKEYWDVPDGTECHRKTYVTTKMDAAMGLVASAYHLVFFPPESTAEGILRAGKFTFSMAAVGAIFGITSCVSVQIREKPDDPLNYFFGGCATVVTSELECWKFGGHSWAQSGC
;
A
#
# COMPACT_ATOMS: atom_id res chain seq x y z
N MET A 1 9.80 -13.30 -7.82
CA MET A 1 10.00 -12.08 -7.02
C MET A 1 9.04 -12.03 -5.83
N VAL A 2 7.72 -12.14 -6.04
CA VAL A 2 6.70 -12.14 -4.96
C VAL A 2 6.97 -13.18 -3.86
N SER A 3 7.40 -14.39 -4.22
CA SER A 3 7.70 -15.48 -3.28
C SER A 3 8.89 -15.19 -2.34
N ILE A 4 9.84 -14.35 -2.75
CA ILE A 4 10.99 -13.97 -1.92
C ILE A 4 10.55 -12.95 -0.88
N LEU A 5 9.81 -11.91 -1.30
CA LEU A 5 9.28 -10.88 -0.41
C LEU A 5 8.33 -11.48 0.63
N THR A 6 7.51 -12.46 0.23
CA THR A 6 6.57 -13.13 1.14
C THR A 6 7.32 -13.89 2.23
N LYS A 7 8.36 -14.65 1.87
CA LYS A 7 9.23 -15.30 2.86
C LYS A 7 9.89 -14.29 3.78
N GLU A 8 10.43 -13.22 3.23
CA GLU A 8 11.09 -12.18 4.02
C GLU A 8 10.15 -11.51 5.05
N TYR A 9 8.87 -11.37 4.72
CA TYR A 9 7.85 -10.85 5.64
C TYR A 9 7.53 -11.82 6.78
N TRP A 10 7.45 -13.12 6.48
CA TRP A 10 7.12 -14.17 7.44
C TRP A 10 8.32 -14.68 8.26
N ASP A 11 9.56 -14.44 7.81
CA ASP A 11 10.78 -14.81 8.54
C ASP A 11 10.97 -13.99 9.83
N VAL A 12 10.33 -12.81 9.93
CA VAL A 12 10.40 -11.92 11.10
C VAL A 12 9.12 -12.10 11.93
N PRO A 13 9.20 -12.32 13.26
CA PRO A 13 8.01 -12.39 14.11
C PRO A 13 7.32 -11.03 14.23
N ASP A 14 5.99 -11.04 14.31
CA ASP A 14 5.17 -9.82 14.46
C ASP A 14 5.47 -9.10 15.78
N GLY A 15 5.54 -7.77 15.74
CA GLY A 15 5.97 -6.93 16.88
C GLY A 15 7.48 -6.69 16.96
N THR A 16 8.28 -7.39 16.16
CA THR A 16 9.74 -7.15 16.04
C THR A 16 10.09 -6.53 14.69
N GLU A 17 11.15 -5.73 14.66
CA GLU A 17 11.68 -5.10 13.43
C GLU A 17 10.60 -4.46 12.52
N CYS A 18 9.71 -3.64 13.09
CA CYS A 18 8.59 -3.01 12.37
C CYS A 18 9.01 -2.32 11.06
N HIS A 19 10.19 -1.70 11.04
CA HIS A 19 10.76 -1.03 9.89
C HIS A 19 10.98 -1.99 8.70
N ARG A 20 11.47 -3.21 8.97
CA ARG A 20 11.74 -4.23 7.95
C ARG A 20 10.44 -4.76 7.36
N LYS A 21 9.48 -5.14 8.22
CA LYS A 21 8.15 -5.59 7.76
C LYS A 21 7.44 -4.51 6.94
N THR A 22 7.45 -3.26 7.42
CA THR A 22 6.88 -2.12 6.71
C THR A 22 7.55 -1.93 5.34
N TYR A 23 8.87 -1.99 5.28
CA TYR A 23 9.60 -1.84 4.02
C TYR A 23 9.27 -2.96 3.03
N VAL A 24 9.11 -4.20 3.49
CA VAL A 24 8.72 -5.33 2.66
C VAL A 24 7.29 -5.16 2.13
N THR A 25 6.32 -4.77 2.97
CA THR A 25 4.93 -4.54 2.55
C THR A 25 4.82 -3.35 1.60
N THR A 26 5.53 -2.25 1.86
CA THR A 26 5.61 -1.10 0.94
C THR A 26 6.13 -1.51 -0.44
N LYS A 27 7.16 -2.38 -0.52
CA LYS A 27 7.65 -2.88 -1.81
C LYS A 27 6.64 -3.73 -2.55
N MET A 28 5.95 -4.62 -1.84
CA MET A 28 4.92 -5.47 -2.45
C MET A 28 3.82 -4.60 -3.07
N ASP A 29 3.33 -3.62 -2.32
CA ASP A 29 2.25 -2.77 -2.79
C ASP A 29 2.72 -1.79 -3.87
N ALA A 30 3.94 -1.27 -3.79
CA ALA A 30 4.52 -0.47 -4.88
C ALA A 30 4.61 -1.30 -6.19
N ALA A 31 5.01 -2.57 -6.10
CA ALA A 31 5.04 -3.46 -7.25
C ALA A 31 3.62 -3.70 -7.80
N MET A 32 2.62 -3.89 -6.93
CA MET A 32 1.22 -3.98 -7.34
C MET A 32 0.72 -2.68 -7.98
N GLY A 33 1.09 -1.52 -7.45
CA GLY A 33 0.76 -0.20 -7.99
C GLY A 33 1.37 0.05 -9.37
N LEU A 34 2.60 -0.43 -9.62
CA LEU A 34 3.21 -0.39 -10.95
C LEU A 34 2.46 -1.28 -11.94
N VAL A 35 2.08 -2.49 -11.54
CA VAL A 35 1.29 -3.39 -12.40
C VAL A 35 -0.08 -2.78 -12.69
N ALA A 36 -0.77 -2.31 -11.65
CA ALA A 36 -2.09 -1.69 -11.78
C ALA A 36 -2.05 -0.43 -12.65
N SER A 37 -1.05 0.43 -12.47
CA SER A 37 -0.88 1.62 -13.30
C SER A 37 -0.54 1.28 -14.75
N ALA A 38 0.25 0.24 -15.01
CA ALA A 38 0.51 -0.23 -16.37
C ALA A 38 -0.79 -0.66 -17.08
N TYR A 39 -1.63 -1.47 -16.41
CA TYR A 39 -2.94 -1.83 -16.94
C TYR A 39 -3.84 -0.60 -17.13
N HIS A 40 -3.86 0.30 -16.16
CA HIS A 40 -4.68 1.50 -16.23
C HIS A 40 -4.28 2.41 -17.41
N LEU A 41 -2.98 2.60 -17.67
CA LEU A 41 -2.50 3.38 -18.81
C LEU A 41 -2.81 2.71 -20.16
N VAL A 42 -2.87 1.37 -20.22
CA VAL A 42 -3.25 0.64 -21.44
C VAL A 42 -4.74 0.80 -21.74
N PHE A 43 -5.60 0.71 -20.74
CA PHE A 43 -7.06 0.86 -20.93
C PHE A 43 -7.51 2.32 -21.01
N PHE A 44 -6.79 3.24 -20.37
CA PHE A 44 -7.10 4.66 -20.30
C PHE A 44 -5.85 5.48 -20.66
N PRO A 45 -5.53 5.56 -21.96
CA PRO A 45 -4.31 6.22 -22.42
C PRO A 45 -4.31 7.71 -22.02
N PRO A 46 -3.17 8.24 -21.55
CA PRO A 46 -3.02 9.66 -21.25
C PRO A 46 -2.89 10.47 -22.54
N GLU A 47 -3.20 11.77 -22.49
CA GLU A 47 -3.03 12.64 -23.66
C GLU A 47 -1.54 12.95 -23.94
N SER A 48 -0.69 12.79 -22.92
CA SER A 48 0.75 13.01 -23.02
C SER A 48 1.56 12.03 -22.17
N THR A 49 2.82 11.82 -22.55
CA THR A 49 3.77 10.98 -21.79
C THR A 49 4.00 11.52 -20.37
N ALA A 50 4.07 12.84 -20.21
CA ALA A 50 4.27 13.47 -18.90
C ALA A 50 3.09 13.20 -17.96
N GLU A 51 1.86 13.31 -18.47
CA GLU A 51 0.66 12.95 -17.72
C GLU A 51 0.64 11.46 -17.35
N GLY A 52 1.04 10.59 -18.29
CA GLY A 52 1.17 9.15 -18.03
C GLY A 52 2.14 8.83 -16.90
N ILE A 53 3.31 9.47 -16.87
CA ILE A 53 4.31 9.31 -15.81
C ILE A 53 3.76 9.83 -14.48
N LEU A 54 3.13 11.01 -14.46
CA LEU A 54 2.54 11.57 -13.25
C LEU A 54 1.41 10.68 -12.71
N ARG A 55 0.57 10.13 -13.58
CA ARG A 55 -0.52 9.21 -13.20
C ARG A 55 0.03 7.91 -12.63
N ALA A 56 0.98 7.26 -13.32
CA ALA A 56 1.62 6.05 -12.81
C ALA A 56 2.38 6.28 -11.50
N GLY A 57 3.04 7.44 -11.37
CA GLY A 57 3.73 7.84 -10.15
C GLY A 57 2.77 8.01 -8.97
N LYS A 58 1.64 8.69 -9.17
CA LYS A 58 0.58 8.84 -8.15
C LYS A 58 0.05 7.49 -7.69
N PHE A 59 -0.37 6.62 -8.63
CA PHE A 59 -0.85 5.27 -8.30
C PHE A 59 0.17 4.44 -7.52
N THR A 60 1.42 4.43 -7.98
CA THR A 60 2.47 3.63 -7.35
C THR A 60 2.76 4.15 -5.95
N PHE A 61 2.80 5.47 -5.77
CA PHE A 61 3.07 6.08 -4.47
C PHE A 61 1.92 5.87 -3.49
N SER A 62 0.67 6.01 -3.92
CA SER A 62 -0.50 5.72 -3.09
C SER A 62 -0.54 4.26 -2.65
N MET A 63 -0.30 3.31 -3.57
CA MET A 63 -0.19 1.90 -3.20
C MET A 63 0.99 1.64 -2.25
N ALA A 64 2.15 2.26 -2.49
CA ALA A 64 3.28 2.14 -1.55
C ALA A 64 2.94 2.68 -0.15
N ALA A 65 2.20 3.79 -0.06
CA ALA A 65 1.73 4.37 1.19
C ALA A 65 0.75 3.42 1.91
N VAL A 66 -0.17 2.79 1.18
CA VAL A 66 -1.07 1.73 1.70
C VAL A 66 -0.26 0.61 2.36
N GLY A 67 0.74 0.05 1.67
CA GLY A 67 1.58 -1.00 2.23
C GLY A 67 2.39 -0.54 3.45
N ALA A 68 2.81 0.72 3.48
CA ALA A 68 3.52 1.29 4.64
C ALA A 68 2.60 1.43 5.86
N ILE A 69 1.41 1.99 5.67
CA ILE A 69 0.43 2.23 6.73
C ILE A 69 -0.06 0.90 7.30
N PHE A 70 -0.31 -0.10 6.46
CA PHE A 70 -0.60 -1.46 6.88
C PHE A 70 0.50 -2.05 7.76
N GLY A 71 1.77 -1.97 7.32
CA GLY A 71 2.91 -2.53 8.04
C GLY A 71 3.17 -1.85 9.39
N ILE A 72 3.06 -0.52 9.44
CA ILE A 72 3.21 0.26 10.69
C ILE A 72 2.06 -0.06 11.64
N THR A 73 0.83 0.00 11.16
CA THR A 73 -0.36 -0.15 12.01
C THR A 73 -0.46 -1.56 12.57
N SER A 74 -0.19 -2.59 11.76
CA SER A 74 -0.15 -3.97 12.23
C SER A 74 0.95 -4.14 13.29
N CYS A 75 2.16 -3.61 13.09
CA CYS A 75 3.22 -3.69 14.10
C CYS A 75 2.87 -2.93 15.40
N VAL A 76 2.36 -1.71 15.30
CA VAL A 76 1.95 -0.90 16.46
C VAL A 76 0.82 -1.57 17.23
N SER A 77 -0.14 -2.17 16.54
CA SER A 77 -1.23 -2.89 17.19
C SER A 77 -0.74 -4.11 17.99
N VAL A 78 0.28 -4.81 17.50
CA VAL A 78 0.95 -5.89 18.25
C VAL A 78 1.63 -5.33 19.50
N GLN A 79 2.36 -4.21 19.39
CA GLN A 79 3.07 -3.59 20.52
C GLN A 79 2.12 -3.11 21.63
N ILE A 80 0.93 -2.62 21.26
CA ILE A 80 -0.07 -2.13 22.23
C ILE A 80 -0.83 -3.28 22.89
N ARG A 81 -1.11 -4.36 22.14
CA ARG A 81 -1.94 -5.49 22.60
C ARG A 81 -1.13 -6.64 23.19
N GLU A 82 0.18 -6.65 22.98
CA GLU A 82 1.12 -7.73 23.36
C GLU A 82 0.66 -9.12 22.90
N LYS A 83 -0.09 -9.17 21.80
CA LYS A 83 -0.68 -10.38 21.21
C LYS A 83 -0.22 -10.52 19.76
N PRO A 84 0.95 -11.12 19.50
CA PRO A 84 1.51 -11.20 18.15
C PRO A 84 0.65 -12.05 17.19
N ASP A 85 0.08 -13.16 17.67
CA ASP A 85 -0.65 -14.12 16.82
C ASP A 85 -2.14 -13.78 16.61
N ASP A 86 -2.58 -12.58 17.02
CA ASP A 86 -3.98 -12.18 16.92
C ASP A 86 -4.27 -11.55 15.54
N PRO A 87 -5.17 -12.16 14.73
CA PRO A 87 -5.52 -11.62 13.41
C PRO A 87 -6.13 -10.21 13.47
N LEU A 88 -6.58 -9.75 14.64
CA LEU A 88 -7.11 -8.40 14.80
C LEU A 88 -6.06 -7.30 14.51
N ASN A 89 -4.78 -7.61 14.66
CA ASN A 89 -3.69 -6.67 14.34
C ASN A 89 -3.66 -6.32 12.85
N TYR A 90 -3.87 -7.34 12.01
CA TYR A 90 -3.98 -7.18 10.55
C TYR A 90 -5.28 -6.48 10.16
N PHE A 91 -6.37 -6.71 10.89
CA PHE A 91 -7.63 -6.01 10.68
C PHE A 91 -7.49 -4.49 10.91
N PHE A 92 -6.82 -4.06 11.98
CA PHE A 92 -6.54 -2.65 12.18
C PHE A 92 -5.63 -2.08 11.09
N GLY A 93 -4.63 -2.86 10.65
CA GLY A 93 -3.81 -2.51 9.50
C GLY A 93 -4.65 -2.22 8.25
N GLY A 94 -5.55 -3.12 7.88
CA GLY A 94 -6.43 -2.95 6.71
C GLY A 94 -7.47 -1.84 6.87
N CYS A 95 -8.00 -1.61 8.07
CA CYS A 95 -8.94 -0.51 8.31
C CYS A 95 -8.23 0.86 8.17
N ALA A 96 -7.02 0.97 8.69
CA ALA A 96 -6.22 2.19 8.58
C ALA A 96 -5.90 2.52 7.12
N THR A 97 -5.57 1.52 6.30
CA THR A 97 -5.27 1.76 4.89
C THR A 97 -6.46 2.33 4.14
N VAL A 98 -7.65 1.75 4.27
CA VAL A 98 -8.87 2.22 3.59
C VAL A 98 -9.15 3.69 3.92
N VAL A 99 -9.10 4.05 5.21
CA VAL A 99 -9.31 5.45 5.64
C VAL A 99 -8.27 6.37 5.01
N THR A 100 -7.00 5.95 4.98
CA THR A 100 -5.93 6.78 4.42
C THR A 100 -6.01 6.93 2.91
N SER A 101 -6.36 5.88 2.18
CA SER A 101 -6.50 5.95 0.72
C SER A 101 -7.67 6.85 0.33
N GLU A 102 -8.75 6.85 1.09
CA GLU A 102 -9.88 7.74 0.84
C GLU A 102 -9.53 9.22 1.11
N LEU A 103 -8.73 9.48 2.15
CA LEU A 103 -8.17 10.81 2.41
C LEU A 103 -7.22 11.26 1.29
N GLU A 104 -6.39 10.36 0.76
CA GLU A 104 -5.51 10.64 -0.38
C GLU A 104 -6.33 11.01 -1.62
N CYS A 105 -7.39 10.23 -1.91
CA CYS A 105 -8.29 10.47 -3.04
C CYS A 105 -8.96 11.86 -2.94
N TRP A 106 -9.43 12.24 -1.74
CA TRP A 106 -9.94 13.59 -1.47
C TRP A 106 -8.89 14.68 -1.69
N LYS A 107 -7.65 14.46 -1.23
CA LYS A 107 -6.56 15.44 -1.37
C LYS A 107 -6.17 15.68 -2.83
N PHE A 108 -6.24 14.65 -3.67
CA PHE A 108 -5.99 14.76 -5.10
C PHE A 108 -7.21 15.23 -5.91
N GLY A 109 -8.29 15.62 -5.25
CA GLY A 109 -9.49 16.19 -5.90
C GLY A 109 -10.35 15.16 -6.64
N GLY A 110 -10.14 13.87 -6.38
CA GLY A 110 -10.95 12.79 -6.92
C GLY A 110 -12.18 12.55 -6.04
N HIS A 111 -13.37 12.87 -6.52
CA HIS A 111 -14.63 12.48 -5.85
C HIS A 111 -15.06 11.03 -6.18
N SER A 112 -14.31 10.35 -7.05
CA SER A 112 -14.58 8.99 -7.50
C SER A 112 -13.27 8.29 -7.87
N TRP A 113 -12.99 7.17 -7.22
CA TRP A 113 -11.89 6.24 -7.53
C TRP A 113 -11.83 5.86 -9.02
N ALA A 114 -12.98 5.85 -9.71
CA ALA A 114 -13.08 5.49 -11.11
C ALA A 114 -12.56 6.57 -12.09
N GLN A 115 -12.35 7.81 -11.64
CA GLN A 115 -11.98 8.94 -12.52
C GLN A 115 -10.58 9.48 -12.27
N SER A 116 -10.10 9.48 -11.02
CA SER A 116 -8.83 10.11 -10.65
C SER A 116 -7.63 9.18 -10.65
N GLY A 117 -7.87 7.86 -10.61
CA GLY A 117 -6.79 6.91 -10.46
C GLY A 117 -5.93 7.14 -9.20
N CYS A 118 -6.62 7.56 -8.13
CA CYS A 118 -6.09 7.50 -6.78
C CYS A 118 -6.31 6.09 -6.22
#